data_AF-A0A4R9XTL2-F1
#
_entry.id   AF-A0A4R9XTL2-F1
#
_cell.length_a   1.000
_cell.length_b   1.000
_cell.length_c   1.000
_cell.angle_alpha   90.00
_cell.angle_beta   90.00
_cell.angle_gamma   90.00
#
_symmetry.space_group_name_H-M   'P 1'
#
loop_
_entity.id
_entity.type
_entity.pdbx_description
1 polymer ?
#
loop_
_entity_poly.entity_id
_entity_poly.type
_entity_poly.pdbx_seq_one_letter_code
_entity_poly.pdbx_strand_id
1 'polypeptide(L)'
;MAEDKIAEDHHLLRYVPFSKLRKADGTDDVIGLLPEAFALREGEPYLSVTWIEYFKDQPDPVAAAVSAVRKSSLTVTKKSGFTKGKVSEIRSACKGRGHQIRIVHEPEPDNDAHAAVRRYPSDDLELFESLTTAAWSDWFLNSSIP
;
A
#
# COMPACT_ATOMS: atom_id res chain seq x y z
N MET A 1 3.52 -2.03 26.46
CA MET A 1 2.65 -2.47 25.35
C MET A 1 3.56 -3.10 24.32
N ALA A 2 3.44 -4.41 24.12
CA ALA A 2 4.29 -5.14 23.17
C ALA A 2 4.12 -4.53 21.78
N GLU A 3 5.20 -4.45 21.05
CA GLU A 3 5.30 -3.63 19.84
C GLU A 3 4.49 -4.24 18.70
N ASP A 4 3.33 -3.67 18.38
CA ASP A 4 2.61 -3.89 17.10
C ASP A 4 3.40 -3.34 15.90
N LYS A 5 4.73 -3.34 15.97
CA LYS A 5 5.62 -2.86 14.92
C LYS A 5 5.81 -3.98 13.92
N ILE A 6 5.53 -3.68 12.66
CA ILE A 6 5.84 -4.59 11.56
C ILE A 6 7.36 -4.56 11.32
N ALA A 7 7.95 -5.74 11.15
CA ALA A 7 9.39 -5.89 10.96
C ALA A 7 9.88 -5.22 9.68
N GLU A 8 11.15 -4.81 9.65
CA GLU A 8 11.75 -4.05 8.55
C GLU A 8 11.86 -4.85 7.24
N ASP A 9 11.97 -6.16 7.34
CA ASP A 9 12.07 -7.10 6.22
C ASP A 9 10.71 -7.55 5.66
N HIS A 10 9.61 -7.16 6.31
CA HIS A 10 8.25 -7.45 5.87
C HIS A 10 7.78 -6.52 4.75
N HIS A 11 6.68 -6.91 4.11
CA HIS A 11 6.06 -6.21 3.00
C HIS A 11 4.64 -5.77 3.34
N LEU A 12 4.30 -4.62 2.79
CA LEU A 12 2.98 -4.01 2.88
C LEU A 12 2.35 -4.03 1.50
N LEU A 13 1.06 -4.31 1.45
CA LEU A 13 0.21 -4.21 0.26
C LEU A 13 -0.67 -2.96 0.38
N ARG A 14 -0.82 -2.22 -0.71
CA ARG A 14 -1.76 -1.09 -0.79
C ARG A 14 -2.67 -1.23 -1.99
N TYR A 15 -3.97 -1.05 -1.76
CA TYR A 15 -4.95 -0.91 -2.82
C TYR A 15 -4.78 0.42 -3.57
N VAL A 16 -4.83 0.37 -4.90
CA VAL A 16 -4.74 1.54 -5.77
C VAL A 16 -5.97 1.57 -6.70
N PRO A 17 -6.88 2.56 -6.55
CA PRO A 17 -8.02 2.67 -7.44
C PRO A 17 -7.57 2.99 -8.88
N PHE A 18 -8.38 2.60 -9.87
CA PHE A 18 -8.03 2.78 -11.30
C PHE A 18 -7.71 4.22 -11.70
N SER A 19 -8.31 5.21 -11.04
CA SER A 19 -8.04 6.64 -11.25
C SER A 19 -6.65 7.09 -10.75
N LYS A 20 -5.94 6.26 -10.00
CA LYS A 20 -4.60 6.50 -9.44
C LYS A 20 -3.54 5.58 -10.04
N LEU A 21 -3.92 4.80 -11.06
CA LEU A 21 -2.98 4.07 -11.90
C LEU A 21 -2.54 4.95 -13.06
N ARG A 22 -1.25 4.91 -13.39
CA ARG A 22 -0.68 5.61 -14.54
C ARG A 22 -0.99 4.83 -15.80
N LYS A 23 -1.50 5.51 -16.82
CA LYS A 23 -1.86 4.91 -18.11
C LYS A 23 -0.91 5.39 -19.21
N ALA A 24 -0.68 4.56 -20.23
CA ALA A 24 0.02 4.98 -21.43
C ALA A 24 -0.82 6.01 -22.21
N ASP A 25 -0.14 6.95 -22.86
CA ASP A 25 -0.78 8.09 -23.52
C ASP A 25 -1.83 7.64 -24.54
N GLY A 26 -3.05 8.15 -24.38
CA GLY A 26 -4.18 7.84 -25.26
C GLY A 26 -4.77 6.44 -25.12
N THR A 27 -4.38 5.66 -24.10
CA THR A 27 -4.89 4.29 -23.86
C THR A 27 -5.39 4.08 -22.44
N ASP A 28 -6.03 2.94 -22.20
CA ASP A 28 -6.40 2.47 -20.86
C ASP A 28 -5.36 1.47 -20.29
N ASP A 29 -4.23 1.29 -20.99
CA ASP A 29 -3.16 0.37 -20.60
C ASP A 29 -2.39 0.95 -19.42
N VAL A 30 -2.40 0.21 -18.30
CA VAL A 30 -1.72 0.64 -17.08
C VAL A 30 -0.23 0.35 -17.19
N ILE A 31 0.59 1.38 -16.92
CA ILE A 31 2.06 1.33 -16.98
C ILE A 31 2.72 1.70 -15.65
N GLY A 32 1.95 1.98 -14.60
CA GLY A 32 2.50 2.37 -13.31
C GLY A 32 1.48 2.91 -12.32
N LEU A 33 1.99 3.61 -11.33
CA LEU A 33 1.22 4.32 -10.31
C LEU A 33 1.34 5.82 -10.53
N LEU A 34 0.27 6.57 -10.19
CA LEU A 34 0.35 8.02 -10.05
C LEU A 34 0.75 8.37 -8.60
N PRO A 35 1.47 9.49 -8.36
CA PRO A 35 1.87 9.91 -7.00
C PRO A 35 0.69 9.99 -6.03
N GLU A 36 -0.47 10.42 -6.50
CA GLU A 36 -1.68 10.57 -5.70
C GLU A 36 -2.25 9.23 -5.21
N ALA A 37 -1.71 8.09 -5.64
CA ALA A 37 -1.96 6.80 -5.00
C ALA A 37 -1.48 6.79 -3.53
N PHE A 38 -0.50 7.63 -3.18
CA PHE A 38 0.10 7.72 -1.84
C PHE A 38 -0.37 8.93 -1.03
N ALA A 39 -1.22 9.77 -1.59
CA ALA A 39 -1.85 10.85 -0.83
C ALA A 39 -2.83 10.27 0.20
N LEU A 40 -2.89 10.89 1.38
CA LEU A 40 -3.96 10.63 2.34
C LEU A 40 -5.28 11.15 1.77
N ARG A 41 -6.38 10.41 2.00
CA ARG A 41 -7.71 10.94 1.67
C ARG A 41 -8.11 11.98 2.70
N GLU A 42 -9.06 12.84 2.33
CA GLU A 42 -9.58 13.85 3.23
C GLU A 42 -10.10 13.21 4.52
N GLY A 43 -9.58 13.65 5.67
CA GLY A 43 -9.93 13.15 6.99
C GLY A 43 -9.24 11.83 7.41
N GLU A 44 -8.46 11.18 6.54
CA GLU A 44 -7.69 9.98 6.92
C GLU A 44 -6.41 10.36 7.68
N PRO A 45 -6.17 9.83 8.90
CA PRO A 45 -4.99 10.19 9.70
C PRO A 45 -3.74 9.34 9.41
N TYR A 46 -3.83 8.39 8.48
CA TYR A 46 -2.75 7.45 8.15
C TYR A 46 -2.93 6.85 6.76
N LEU A 47 -1.83 6.34 6.18
CA LEU A 47 -1.89 5.57 4.94
C LEU A 47 -2.30 4.13 5.27
N SER A 48 -3.51 3.73 4.85
CA SER A 48 -3.98 2.35 5.02
C SER A 48 -3.23 1.38 4.10
N VAL A 49 -2.80 0.26 4.67
CA VAL A 49 -2.05 -0.82 4.03
C VAL A 49 -2.48 -2.18 4.62
N THR A 50 -2.05 -3.28 4.03
CA THR A 50 -2.28 -4.64 4.52
C THR A 50 -0.94 -5.34 4.66
N TRP A 51 -0.71 -6.00 5.80
CA TRP A 51 0.53 -6.69 6.10
C TRP A 51 0.57 -8.06 5.42
N ILE A 52 1.51 -8.26 4.49
CA ILE A 52 1.57 -9.49 3.67
C ILE A 52 1.99 -10.71 4.50
N GLU A 53 3.01 -10.57 5.36
CA GLU A 53 3.53 -11.70 6.17
C GLU A 53 2.60 -12.12 7.30
N TYR A 54 1.49 -11.40 7.53
CA TYR A 54 0.36 -11.94 8.30
C TYR A 54 -0.13 -13.27 7.69
N PHE A 55 -0.04 -13.41 6.37
CA PHE A 55 -0.43 -14.61 5.62
C PHE A 55 0.75 -15.51 5.26
N LYS A 56 1.90 -15.44 5.95
CA LYS A 56 3.12 -16.21 5.61
C LYS A 56 2.93 -17.72 5.52
N ASP A 57 1.92 -18.27 6.22
CA ASP A 57 1.61 -19.70 6.22
C ASP A 57 0.68 -20.10 5.05
N GLN A 58 0.20 -19.14 4.25
CA GLN A 58 -0.57 -19.39 3.03
C GLN A 58 0.37 -19.72 1.86
N PRO A 59 -0.08 -20.55 0.90
CA PRO A 59 0.73 -20.88 -0.29
C PRO A 59 1.13 -19.66 -1.12
N ASP A 60 0.25 -18.66 -1.17
CA ASP A 60 0.48 -17.36 -1.81
C ASP A 60 0.03 -16.24 -0.84
N PRO A 61 0.97 -15.71 -0.02
CA PRO A 61 0.65 -14.64 0.93
C PRO A 61 0.14 -13.35 0.27
N VAL A 62 0.58 -13.05 -0.97
CA VAL A 62 0.15 -11.86 -1.70
C VAL A 62 -1.30 -12.02 -2.14
N ALA A 63 -1.65 -13.17 -2.73
CA ALA A 63 -3.03 -13.46 -3.11
C ALA A 63 -3.96 -13.50 -1.89
N ALA A 64 -3.48 -14.03 -0.76
CA ALA A 64 -4.22 -14.01 0.49
C ALA A 64 -4.47 -12.58 1.02
N ALA A 65 -3.46 -11.71 0.98
CA ALA A 65 -3.61 -10.30 1.34
C ALA A 65 -4.60 -9.57 0.42
N VAL A 66 -4.52 -9.80 -0.90
CA VAL A 66 -5.49 -9.26 -1.86
C VAL A 66 -6.90 -9.78 -1.57
N SER A 67 -7.05 -11.07 -1.25
CA SER A 67 -8.33 -11.67 -0.87
C SER A 67 -8.92 -11.01 0.38
N ALA A 68 -8.09 -10.71 1.38
CA ALA A 68 -8.51 -10.01 2.59
C ALA A 68 -9.03 -8.60 2.25
N VAL A 69 -8.30 -7.84 1.43
CA VAL A 69 -8.76 -6.50 0.99
C VAL A 69 -10.04 -6.57 0.15
N ARG A 70 -10.21 -7.58 -0.70
CA ARG A 70 -11.45 -7.78 -1.48
C ARG A 70 -12.67 -8.13 -0.62
N LYS A 71 -12.45 -8.73 0.56
CA LYS A 71 -13.50 -9.14 1.51
C LYS A 71 -13.80 -8.07 2.57
N SER A 72 -12.99 -7.02 2.66
CA SER A 72 -13.24 -5.91 3.58
C SER A 72 -14.37 -5.01 3.08
N SER A 73 -14.70 -3.98 3.86
CA SER A 73 -15.66 -2.93 3.49
C SER A 73 -15.18 -2.03 2.33
N LEU A 74 -13.94 -2.18 1.87
CA LEU A 74 -13.38 -1.39 0.78
C LEU A 74 -13.95 -1.83 -0.58
N THR A 75 -14.45 -0.87 -1.35
CA THR A 75 -14.88 -1.13 -2.73
C THR A 75 -13.69 -1.36 -3.67
N VAL A 76 -13.32 -2.63 -3.85
CA VAL A 76 -12.28 -3.07 -4.79
C VAL A 76 -12.89 -3.33 -6.18
N THR A 77 -12.42 -2.61 -7.20
CA THR A 77 -12.97 -2.74 -8.57
C THR A 77 -12.10 -3.63 -9.46
N LYS A 78 -12.66 -4.20 -10.54
CA LYS A 78 -11.90 -5.08 -11.46
C LYS A 78 -10.70 -4.40 -12.13
N LYS A 79 -10.83 -3.11 -12.47
CA LYS A 79 -9.77 -2.32 -13.12
C LYS A 79 -8.74 -1.73 -12.14
N SER A 80 -8.96 -1.86 -10.83
CA SER A 80 -8.00 -1.38 -9.83
C SER A 80 -6.70 -2.19 -9.86
N GLY A 81 -5.72 -1.73 -9.08
CA GLY A 81 -4.46 -2.43 -8.88
C GLY A 81 -4.10 -2.49 -7.41
N PHE A 82 -2.96 -3.13 -7.17
CA PHE A 82 -2.28 -3.11 -5.89
C PHE A 82 -0.82 -2.80 -6.12
N THR A 83 -0.18 -2.29 -5.08
CA THR A 83 1.26 -2.14 -5.01
C THR A 83 1.77 -2.77 -3.73
N LYS A 84 2.98 -3.32 -3.76
CA LYS A 84 3.68 -3.78 -2.58
C LYS A 84 4.97 -3.01 -2.36
N GLY A 85 5.32 -2.83 -1.10
CA GLY A 85 6.56 -2.17 -0.70
C GLY A 85 7.13 -2.78 0.57
N LYS A 86 8.46 -2.81 0.65
CA LYS A 86 9.18 -3.32 1.81
C LYS A 86 9.24 -2.26 2.92
N VAL A 87 8.97 -2.65 4.16
CA VAL A 87 8.91 -1.73 5.31
C VAL A 87 10.17 -0.87 5.42
N SER A 88 11.36 -1.48 5.31
CA SER A 88 12.64 -0.75 5.37
C SER A 88 12.79 0.31 4.29
N GLU A 89 12.32 0.03 3.08
CA GLU A 89 12.46 0.93 1.93
C GLU A 89 11.50 2.11 2.04
N ILE A 90 10.26 1.84 2.48
CA ILE A 90 9.25 2.87 2.73
C ILE A 90 9.73 3.83 3.82
N ARG A 91 10.24 3.29 4.94
CA ARG A 91 10.83 4.11 6.01
C ARG A 91 12.02 4.92 5.53
N SER A 92 12.91 4.31 4.74
CA SER A 92 14.09 5.00 4.20
C SER A 92 13.68 6.17 3.29
N ALA A 93 12.72 5.95 2.38
CA ALA A 93 12.20 6.98 1.48
C ALA A 93 11.58 8.16 2.26
N CYS A 94 10.71 7.88 3.23
CA CYS A 94 10.13 8.91 4.08
C CYS A 94 11.20 9.66 4.90
N LYS A 95 12.16 8.93 5.50
CA LYS A 95 13.25 9.52 6.29
C LYS A 95 14.15 10.41 5.43
N GLY A 96 14.42 10.02 4.19
CA GLY A 96 15.20 10.82 3.23
C GLY A 96 14.59 12.20 2.96
N ARG A 97 13.29 12.38 3.22
CA ARG A 97 12.57 13.65 3.11
C ARG A 97 12.19 14.27 4.46
N GLY A 98 12.82 13.81 5.54
CA GLY A 98 12.62 14.35 6.89
C GLY A 98 11.40 13.79 7.64
N HIS A 99 10.67 12.82 7.07
CA HIS A 99 9.48 12.24 7.69
C HIS A 99 9.80 10.96 8.47
N GLN A 100 9.50 10.97 9.77
CA GLN A 100 9.62 9.79 10.62
C GLN A 100 8.28 9.09 10.80
N ILE A 101 7.97 8.18 9.88
CA ILE A 101 6.74 7.39 9.90
C ILE A 101 6.78 6.26 10.94
N ARG A 102 5.59 5.81 11.36
CA ARG A 102 5.40 4.63 12.20
C ARG A 102 4.49 3.64 11.49
N ILE A 103 5.03 2.49 11.11
CA ILE A 103 4.26 1.38 10.53
C ILE A 103 3.86 0.44 11.65
N VAL A 104 2.56 0.22 11.81
CA VAL A 104 1.98 -0.61 12.86
C VAL A 104 0.91 -1.55 12.32
N HIS A 105 0.86 -2.76 12.89
CA HIS A 105 -0.24 -3.68 12.71
C HIS A 105 -1.43 -3.19 13.53
N GLU A 106 -2.56 -2.97 12.87
CA GLU A 106 -3.77 -2.46 13.51
C GLU A 106 -4.96 -3.20 12.88
N PRO A 107 -5.27 -4.42 13.34
CA PRO A 107 -6.38 -5.21 12.82
C PRO A 107 -7.69 -4.41 12.80
N GLU A 108 -8.42 -4.49 11.70
CA GLU A 108 -9.79 -3.97 11.58
C GLU A 108 -10.80 -5.13 11.58
N PRO A 109 -12.06 -4.93 12.01
CA PRO A 109 -13.05 -6.01 12.11
C PRO A 109 -13.31 -6.78 10.81
N ASP A 110 -12.97 -6.19 9.67
CA ASP A 110 -13.15 -6.72 8.32
C ASP A 110 -11.81 -7.04 7.60
N ASN A 111 -10.67 -6.82 8.27
CA ASN A 111 -9.34 -7.15 7.78
C ASN A 111 -8.34 -7.29 8.95
N ASP A 112 -8.13 -8.51 9.43
CA ASP A 112 -7.18 -8.78 10.52
C ASP A 112 -5.73 -8.42 10.17
N ALA A 113 -5.40 -8.39 8.87
CA ALA A 113 -4.08 -8.03 8.37
C ALA A 113 -3.94 -6.52 8.11
N HIS A 114 -4.94 -5.70 8.47
CA HIS A 114 -4.84 -4.25 8.32
C HIS A 114 -3.64 -3.69 9.08
N ALA A 115 -2.95 -2.76 8.44
CA ALA A 115 -1.85 -2.02 9.03
C ALA A 115 -1.92 -0.55 8.63
N ALA A 116 -1.37 0.31 9.49
CA ALA A 116 -1.39 1.74 9.30
C ALA A 116 0.05 2.29 9.21
N VAL A 117 0.31 3.08 8.17
CA VAL A 117 1.47 3.98 8.16
C VAL A 117 1.08 5.31 8.79
N ARG A 118 1.39 5.46 10.07
CA ARG A 118 1.09 6.65 10.87
C ARG A 118 2.20 7.69 10.77
N ARG A 119 1.86 8.94 11.15
CA ARG A 119 2.73 10.13 10.98
C ARG A 119 3.17 10.30 9.52
N TYR A 120 2.27 9.92 8.62
CA TYR A 120 2.52 9.98 7.19
C TYR A 120 2.23 11.40 6.70
N PRO A 121 3.08 11.98 5.86
CA PRO A 121 2.87 13.34 5.35
C PRO A 121 1.64 13.39 4.44
N SER A 122 0.86 14.46 4.55
CA SER A 122 -0.34 14.70 3.75
C SER A 122 -0.06 15.39 2.42
N ASP A 123 1.04 16.13 2.33
CA ASP A 123 1.28 17.17 1.33
C ASP A 123 2.75 17.24 0.85
N ASP A 124 3.35 16.07 0.56
CA ASP A 124 4.71 15.99 0.01
C ASP A 124 4.69 15.26 -1.35
N LEU A 125 4.37 16.00 -2.42
CA LEU A 125 4.22 15.42 -3.77
C LEU A 125 5.51 14.78 -4.27
N GLU A 126 6.67 15.39 -3.99
CA GLU A 126 7.97 14.83 -4.36
C GLU A 126 8.26 13.51 -3.63
N LEU A 127 7.84 13.38 -2.36
CA LEU A 127 7.87 12.08 -1.68
C LEU A 127 7.01 11.07 -2.43
N PHE A 128 5.78 11.45 -2.77
CA PHE A 128 4.84 10.53 -3.42
C PHE A 128 5.37 10.06 -4.79
N GLU A 129 5.99 10.95 -5.56
CA GLU A 129 6.70 10.59 -6.79
C GLU A 129 7.85 9.60 -6.52
N SER A 130 8.69 9.87 -5.53
CA SER A 130 9.77 8.95 -5.14
C SER A 130 9.24 7.58 -4.69
N LEU A 131 8.13 7.53 -3.97
CA LEU A 131 7.51 6.30 -3.52
C LEU A 131 6.99 5.46 -4.70
N THR A 132 6.34 6.08 -5.70
CA THR A 132 5.86 5.37 -6.90
C THR A 132 6.99 4.72 -7.71
N THR A 133 8.18 5.33 -7.72
CA THR A 133 9.30 4.90 -8.58
C THR A 133 10.31 4.01 -7.86
N ALA A 134 10.27 3.95 -6.53
CA ALA A 134 11.18 3.14 -5.73
C ALA A 134 10.43 2.19 -4.78
N ALA A 135 10.13 2.62 -3.55
CA ALA A 135 9.68 1.76 -2.45
C ALA A 135 8.35 1.03 -2.71
N TRP A 136 7.56 1.50 -3.68
CA TRP A 136 6.29 0.90 -4.10
C TRP A 136 6.25 0.66 -5.63
N SER A 137 7.41 0.42 -6.23
CA SER A 137 7.52 0.20 -7.69
C SER A 137 6.98 -1.14 -8.15
N ASP A 138 6.81 -2.12 -7.26
CA ASP A 138 6.17 -3.40 -7.56
C ASP A 138 4.65 -3.24 -7.45
N TRP A 139 3.97 -3.32 -8.59
CA TRP A 139 2.53 -3.18 -8.69
C TRP A 139 1.97 -4.19 -9.69
N PHE A 140 0.69 -4.51 -9.53
CA PHE A 140 -0.03 -5.43 -10.39
C PHE A 140 -1.51 -5.08 -10.43
N LEU A 141 -2.20 -5.50 -11.50
CA LEU A 141 -3.63 -5.30 -11.63
C LEU A 141 -4.39 -6.25 -10.70
N ASN A 142 -5.51 -5.80 -10.15
CA ASN A 142 -6.37 -6.65 -9.34
C ASN A 142 -6.80 -7.90 -10.13
N SER A 143 -7.02 -7.77 -11.43
CA SER A 143 -7.40 -8.89 -12.31
C SER A 143 -6.29 -9.92 -12.55
N SER A 144 -5.03 -9.63 -12.20
CA SER A 144 -3.93 -10.60 -12.36
C SER A 144 -3.81 -11.57 -11.19
N ILE A 145 -4.54 -11.33 -10.10
CA ILE A 145 -4.57 -12.19 -8.93
C ILE A 145 -5.89 -12.99 -8.94
N PRO A 146 -5.85 -14.33 -8.86
CA PRO A 146 -7.05 -15.18 -8.83
C PRO A 146 -8.07 -14.81 -7.74
#